data_AF-I4K9F9-F1
#
_entry.id   AF-I4K9F9-F1
#
_cell.length_a   1.000
_cell.length_b   1.000
_cell.length_c   1.000
_cell.angle_alpha   90.00
_cell.angle_beta   90.00
_cell.angle_gamma   90.00
#
_symmetry.space_group_name_H-M   'P 1'
#
loop_
_entity.id
_entity.type
_entity.pdbx_description
1 polymer ?
#
loop_
_entity_poly.entity_id
_entity_poly.type
_entity_poly.pdbx_seq_one_letter_code
_entity_poly.pdbx_strand_id
1 'polypeptide(L)'
;MLWPMPGRWETCLRKTTCKSSSVVDCLGMTLAWRTTQTGSPRSSSSESEHGCDSVVMAQSAHRIREIEMSIYETYSKRKKRLAGQVPDVYTYDKIPLKLRNQIVFIARDIVYDVFGAPLADDVYDYISRTLSREWGSPFLIPHGDVFDRDEEVHKAICEVKDADQCLDIIEFLLHIANAHIEDKTNATPPKAKEALNRHIHELNHRFKEHSVGYEYSNGQVIRIDSQLLHSEVVKPSITLLSEPGFEGAHDEFLSAHEHFRHRRYKEALNDALKAFESTIKVIAGIRHWPINKSDTANKLVKACMDNGLIPAYYQSHISALTNLLVGGVPGIRNAEGGHGQGALVKEIDPHVVAYTLHMTASAIVLFVQSYKALPLAPSESTQ
;
A
#
# COMPACT_ATOMS: atom_id res chain seq x y z
N MET A 1 43.76 9.85 -26.11
CA MET A 1 44.43 11.17 -26.23
C MET A 1 43.41 12.21 -25.78
N LEU A 2 43.48 12.60 -24.52
CA LEU A 2 44.19 13.80 -24.03
C LEU A 2 43.29 15.05 -24.08
N TRP A 3 42.82 15.38 -22.87
CA TRP A 3 42.47 16.70 -22.31
C TRP A 3 43.32 17.88 -22.84
N PRO A 4 42.95 19.17 -22.62
CA PRO A 4 42.79 19.69 -21.25
C PRO A 4 41.85 20.89 -20.99
N MET A 5 41.42 20.97 -19.73
CA MET A 5 41.09 22.19 -18.96
C MET A 5 42.36 23.01 -18.68
N PRO A 6 42.30 24.31 -18.31
CA PRO A 6 42.39 24.65 -16.87
C PRO A 6 41.72 25.98 -16.44
N GLY A 7 41.44 26.10 -15.14
CA GLY A 7 41.18 27.39 -14.48
C GLY A 7 40.67 27.29 -13.03
N ARG A 8 41.58 27.09 -12.07
CA ARG A 8 41.35 27.27 -10.61
C ARG A 8 41.53 28.73 -10.20
N TRP A 9 40.79 29.19 -9.17
CA TRP A 9 41.29 30.11 -8.13
C TRP A 9 40.68 29.74 -6.77
N GLU A 10 41.53 29.83 -5.74
CA GLU A 10 41.37 29.33 -4.37
C GLU A 10 40.85 30.39 -3.38
N THR A 11 40.17 29.90 -2.33
CA THR A 11 40.18 30.33 -0.91
C THR A 11 39.87 31.78 -0.48
N CYS A 12 38.94 31.92 0.48
CA CYS A 12 39.21 32.68 1.71
C CYS A 12 38.27 32.30 2.88
N LEU A 13 38.85 31.76 3.95
CA LEU A 13 38.27 31.65 5.30
C LEU A 13 38.24 33.03 5.97
N ARG A 14 37.21 33.36 6.76
CA ARG A 14 37.33 34.22 7.95
C ARG A 14 36.27 33.91 9.00
N LYS A 15 36.76 33.55 10.19
CA LYS A 15 36.08 33.53 11.48
C LYS A 15 35.86 34.98 11.95
N THR A 16 34.73 35.26 12.60
CA THR A 16 34.63 36.30 13.63
C THR A 16 33.62 35.87 14.70
N THR A 17 34.17 35.56 15.86
CA THR A 17 33.54 35.51 17.19
C THR A 17 33.23 36.92 17.69
N CYS A 18 32.13 37.12 18.42
CA CYS A 18 32.06 38.17 19.44
C CYS A 18 31.17 37.75 20.63
N LYS A 19 31.73 37.91 21.83
CA LYS A 19 31.15 37.70 23.16
C LYS A 19 30.51 38.99 23.67
N SER A 20 29.47 38.88 24.52
CA SER A 20 29.26 39.62 25.79
C SER A 20 27.81 39.42 26.28
N SER A 21 27.48 38.65 27.33
CA SER A 21 27.50 38.97 28.79
C SER A 21 26.58 40.12 29.23
N SER A 22 25.51 39.81 30.00
CA SER A 22 25.35 40.19 31.43
C SER A 22 23.93 39.99 31.97
N VAL A 23 23.86 39.42 33.17
CA VAL A 23 22.74 39.36 34.13
C VAL A 23 22.65 40.71 34.89
N VAL A 24 21.46 41.09 35.38
CA VAL A 24 21.16 41.58 36.75
C VAL A 24 19.87 42.44 36.80
N ASP A 25 19.09 42.13 37.83
CA ASP A 25 17.84 42.69 38.35
C ASP A 25 17.78 44.21 38.56
N CYS A 26 16.55 44.78 38.61
CA CYS A 26 16.04 45.47 39.81
C CYS A 26 14.62 46.08 39.67
N LEU A 27 13.84 45.89 40.75
CA LEU A 27 12.82 46.76 41.37
C LEU A 27 11.48 46.96 40.61
N GLY A 28 10.29 46.80 41.18
CA GLY A 28 9.86 46.67 42.58
C GLY A 28 8.72 47.66 42.85
N MET A 29 7.56 47.17 43.35
CA MET A 29 6.63 47.88 44.26
C MET A 29 5.38 46.99 44.49
N THR A 30 5.32 46.16 45.54
CA THR A 30 4.60 46.38 46.82
C THR A 30 3.22 47.03 46.72
N LEU A 31 2.16 46.29 47.11
CA LEU A 31 1.46 46.54 48.38
C LEU A 31 0.61 45.32 48.79
N ALA A 32 0.80 44.89 50.04
CA ALA A 32 0.02 43.87 50.74
C ALA A 32 -1.33 44.45 51.21
N TRP A 33 -2.30 43.60 51.54
CA TRP A 33 -2.90 43.48 52.88
C TRP A 33 -3.83 42.25 52.95
N ARG A 34 -3.82 41.64 54.12
CA ARG A 34 -4.36 40.32 54.50
C ARG A 34 -5.74 40.43 55.17
N THR A 35 -6.46 39.30 55.15
CA THR A 35 -7.40 38.78 56.20
C THR A 35 -8.72 39.54 56.42
N THR A 36 -9.90 38.95 56.70
CA THR A 36 -10.25 37.70 57.39
C THR A 36 -11.74 37.35 57.17
N GLN A 37 -12.09 36.10 57.48
CA GLN A 37 -13.40 35.42 57.45
C GLN A 37 -14.56 36.08 58.23
N THR A 38 -15.82 35.79 57.86
CA THR A 38 -16.81 34.95 58.60
C THR A 38 -18.27 35.24 58.18
N GLY A 39 -19.13 34.20 58.16
CA GLY A 39 -20.57 34.33 58.45
C GLY A 39 -21.58 34.13 57.31
N SER A 40 -22.18 32.95 57.25
CA SER A 40 -23.54 32.67 56.69
C SER A 40 -24.60 33.00 57.80
N PRO A 41 -25.96 32.96 57.65
CA PRO A 41 -26.79 32.38 56.56
C PRO A 41 -28.15 33.07 56.23
N ARG A 42 -28.88 32.46 55.27
CA ARG A 42 -30.36 32.29 55.10
C ARG A 42 -31.10 32.96 53.92
N SER A 43 -31.60 32.04 53.06
CA SER A 43 -32.94 31.93 52.45
C SER A 43 -33.51 33.04 51.57
N SER A 44 -33.77 32.73 50.30
CA SER A 44 -35.13 32.49 49.78
C SER A 44 -35.11 32.10 48.30
N SER A 45 -36.09 31.28 47.94
CA SER A 45 -36.38 30.60 46.69
C SER A 45 -36.86 31.51 45.55
N SER A 46 -36.47 31.22 44.30
CA SER A 46 -37.40 31.00 43.17
C SER A 46 -36.63 30.71 41.85
N GLU A 47 -36.89 29.52 41.31
CA GLU A 47 -37.04 29.16 39.90
C GLU A 47 -36.18 29.86 38.82
N SER A 48 -35.35 29.08 38.13
CA SER A 48 -35.72 28.56 36.80
C SER A 48 -34.64 27.62 36.26
N GLU A 49 -35.09 26.44 35.86
CA GLU A 49 -34.39 25.46 35.04
C GLU A 49 -33.94 26.10 33.71
N HIS A 50 -33.17 25.35 32.88
CA HIS A 50 -32.58 25.70 31.56
C HIS A 50 -31.06 25.97 31.59
N GLY A 51 -30.27 25.03 32.12
CA GLY A 51 -28.81 25.17 32.11
C GLY A 51 -28.00 23.87 32.02
N CYS A 52 -28.58 22.75 31.55
CA CYS A 52 -27.85 21.48 31.45
C CYS A 52 -27.69 20.95 30.00
N ASP A 53 -28.50 21.39 29.04
CA ASP A 53 -28.47 20.80 27.69
C ASP A 53 -27.39 21.39 26.76
N SER A 54 -26.95 22.63 26.97
CA SER A 54 -25.98 23.28 26.07
C SER A 54 -24.55 22.77 26.28
N VAL A 55 -24.16 22.44 27.52
CA VAL A 55 -22.82 21.96 27.84
C VAL A 55 -22.65 20.48 27.47
N VAL A 56 -23.69 19.67 27.63
CA VAL A 56 -23.68 18.26 27.22
C VAL A 56 -23.70 18.14 25.68
N MET A 57 -24.46 18.97 24.97
CA MET A 57 -24.44 19.00 23.50
C MET A 57 -23.09 19.48 22.94
N ALA A 58 -22.45 20.48 23.54
CA ALA A 58 -21.14 20.98 23.12
C ALA A 58 -20.01 19.96 23.38
N GLN A 59 -20.06 19.23 24.51
CA GLN A 59 -19.12 18.15 24.81
C GLN A 59 -19.39 16.87 24.01
N SER A 60 -20.64 16.63 23.59
CA SER A 60 -21.00 15.53 22.67
C SER A 60 -20.61 15.84 21.22
N ALA A 61 -20.73 17.09 20.76
CA ALA A 61 -20.24 17.50 19.44
C ALA A 61 -18.69 17.43 19.35
N HIS A 62 -18.00 17.71 20.45
CA HIS A 62 -16.54 17.58 20.53
C HIS A 62 -16.08 16.11 20.66
N ARG A 63 -16.90 15.21 21.23
CA ARG A 63 -16.62 13.77 21.32
C ARG A 63 -16.86 12.98 20.02
N ILE A 64 -17.64 13.54 19.09
CA ILE A 64 -17.86 12.93 17.77
C ILE A 64 -16.65 13.19 16.84
N ARG A 65 -15.82 14.20 17.12
CA ARG A 65 -14.68 14.63 16.27
C ARG A 65 -13.36 13.88 16.49
N GLU A 66 -13.30 12.95 17.44
CA GLU A 66 -12.09 12.12 17.71
C GLU A 66 -12.40 10.61 17.65
N ILE A 67 -13.29 10.22 16.76
CA ILE A 67 -13.33 8.84 16.26
C ILE A 67 -12.69 8.88 14.88
N GLU A 68 -11.91 7.86 14.57
CA GLU A 68 -11.29 7.53 13.28
C GLU A 68 -12.37 7.35 12.17
N MET A 69 -13.14 8.41 11.89
CA MET A 69 -14.48 8.39 11.28
C MET A 69 -14.50 8.38 9.75
N SER A 70 -13.35 8.54 9.07
CA SER A 70 -13.35 8.55 7.61
C SER A 70 -13.78 7.20 7.03
N ILE A 71 -13.44 6.10 7.68
CA ILE A 71 -13.67 4.75 7.18
C ILE A 71 -14.66 4.01 8.07
N TYR A 72 -15.96 4.21 7.81
CA TYR A 72 -17.01 3.45 8.48
C TYR A 72 -17.23 2.06 7.85
N GLU A 73 -17.19 0.99 8.66
CA GLU A 73 -17.54 -0.36 8.23
C GLU A 73 -19.07 -0.52 8.10
N THR A 74 -19.60 -0.11 6.95
CA THR A 74 -21.02 -0.29 6.62
C THR A 74 -21.43 -1.78 6.60
N TYR A 75 -22.74 -2.04 6.79
CA TYR A 75 -23.32 -3.38 6.68
C TYR A 75 -22.96 -4.07 5.36
N SER A 76 -22.98 -3.36 4.24
CA SER A 76 -22.65 -3.91 2.92
C SER A 76 -21.16 -4.27 2.79
N LYS A 77 -20.25 -3.46 3.37
CA LYS A 77 -18.81 -3.82 3.47
C LYS A 77 -18.63 -5.10 4.28
N ARG A 78 -19.28 -5.18 5.45
CA ARG A 78 -19.21 -6.35 6.33
C ARG A 78 -19.75 -7.61 5.66
N LYS A 79 -20.88 -7.52 4.96
CA LYS A 79 -21.49 -8.63 4.22
C LYS A 79 -20.57 -9.13 3.09
N LYS A 80 -19.95 -8.23 2.32
CA LYS A 80 -18.99 -8.58 1.26
C LYS A 80 -17.74 -9.26 1.83
N ARG A 81 -17.21 -8.73 2.93
CA ARG A 81 -16.06 -9.33 3.65
C ARG A 81 -16.36 -10.73 4.15
N LEU A 82 -17.52 -10.92 4.79
CA LEU A 82 -17.97 -12.23 5.28
C LEU A 82 -18.27 -13.22 4.15
N ALA A 83 -18.66 -12.73 2.97
CA ALA A 83 -18.87 -13.54 1.77
C ALA A 83 -17.58 -13.82 0.98
N GLY A 84 -16.41 -13.37 1.45
CA GLY A 84 -15.13 -13.53 0.74
C GLY A 84 -15.03 -12.76 -0.59
N GLN A 85 -15.95 -11.83 -0.85
CA GLN A 85 -16.03 -11.05 -2.10
C GLN A 85 -15.09 -9.84 -2.09
N VAL A 86 -13.84 -10.04 -1.69
CA VAL A 86 -12.78 -9.04 -1.90
C VAL A 86 -12.21 -9.33 -3.28
N PRO A 87 -12.28 -8.39 -4.24
CA PRO A 87 -11.65 -8.59 -5.53
C PRO A 87 -10.14 -8.74 -5.31
N ASP A 88 -9.61 -9.93 -5.55
CA ASP A 88 -8.20 -10.28 -5.36
C ASP A 88 -7.28 -9.59 -6.40
N VAL A 89 -7.89 -8.88 -7.37
CA VAL A 89 -7.24 -8.26 -8.51
C VAL A 89 -7.49 -6.75 -8.51
N TYR A 90 -6.43 -5.98 -8.29
CA TYR A 90 -6.34 -4.55 -8.57
C TYR A 90 -6.56 -4.21 -10.06
N THR A 91 -7.28 -3.13 -10.35
CA THR A 91 -7.50 -2.52 -11.67
C THR A 91 -6.71 -1.22 -11.80
N TYR A 92 -6.25 -0.90 -13.02
CA TYR A 92 -5.38 0.27 -13.29
C TYR A 92 -6.01 1.20 -14.32
N ASP A 93 -6.43 0.65 -15.46
CA ASP A 93 -6.93 1.44 -16.59
C ASP A 93 -8.26 2.15 -16.33
N LYS A 94 -8.97 1.76 -15.26
CA LYS A 94 -10.29 2.29 -14.92
C LYS A 94 -10.46 2.44 -13.42
N ILE A 95 -10.64 3.69 -12.98
CA ILE A 95 -11.07 4.02 -11.61
C ILE A 95 -12.61 3.95 -11.58
N PRO A 96 -13.23 3.06 -10.78
CA PRO A 96 -14.68 2.94 -10.71
C PRO A 96 -15.36 4.24 -10.28
N LEU A 97 -16.53 4.56 -10.85
CA LEU A 97 -17.27 5.79 -10.52
C LEU A 97 -17.54 5.94 -9.01
N LYS A 98 -17.81 4.84 -8.32
CA LYS A 98 -17.99 4.85 -6.85
C LYS A 98 -16.74 5.36 -6.11
N LEU A 99 -15.55 4.98 -6.57
CA LEU A 99 -14.29 5.48 -6.02
C LEU A 99 -14.04 6.93 -6.42
N ARG A 100 -14.32 7.31 -7.67
CA ARG A 100 -14.24 8.71 -8.14
C ARG A 100 -15.08 9.65 -7.28
N ASN A 101 -16.32 9.26 -6.97
CA ASN A 101 -17.18 10.01 -6.05
C ASN A 101 -16.59 10.13 -4.64
N GLN A 102 -15.94 9.08 -4.13
CA GLN A 102 -15.26 9.13 -2.83
C GLN A 102 -14.04 10.07 -2.86
N ILE A 103 -13.29 10.06 -3.95
CA ILE A 103 -12.17 10.96 -4.18
C ILE A 103 -12.65 12.41 -4.19
N VAL A 104 -13.81 12.73 -4.79
CA VAL A 104 -14.39 14.08 -4.73
C VAL A 104 -14.64 14.52 -3.28
N PHE A 105 -15.19 13.64 -2.43
CA PHE A 105 -15.37 13.97 -1.01
C PHE A 105 -14.03 14.23 -0.31
N ILE A 106 -13.04 13.36 -0.53
CA ILE A 106 -11.69 13.52 0.03
C ILE A 106 -11.04 14.83 -0.46
N ALA A 107 -11.18 15.16 -1.75
CA ALA A 107 -10.62 16.37 -2.33
C ALA A 107 -11.24 17.63 -1.70
N ARG A 108 -12.56 17.65 -1.51
CA ARG A 108 -13.26 18.73 -0.79
C ARG A 108 -12.74 18.87 0.63
N ASP A 109 -12.66 17.76 1.36
CA ASP A 109 -12.20 17.75 2.75
C ASP A 109 -10.74 18.22 2.88
N ILE A 110 -9.86 17.86 1.94
CA ILE A 110 -8.49 18.39 1.86
C ILE A 110 -8.50 19.91 1.68
N VAL A 111 -9.27 20.42 0.72
CA VAL A 111 -9.32 21.86 0.44
C VAL A 111 -9.78 22.63 1.68
N TYR A 112 -10.86 22.18 2.32
CA TYR A 112 -11.40 22.85 3.51
C TYR A 112 -10.51 22.71 4.75
N ASP A 113 -9.95 21.52 5.02
CA ASP A 113 -9.16 21.28 6.23
C ASP A 113 -7.74 21.86 6.14
N VAL A 114 -7.16 21.99 4.94
CA VAL A 114 -5.78 22.46 4.74
C VAL A 114 -5.71 23.94 4.41
N PHE A 115 -6.56 24.43 3.50
CA PHE A 115 -6.52 25.83 3.03
C PHE A 115 -7.59 26.70 3.69
N GLY A 116 -8.71 26.09 4.08
CA GLY A 116 -9.86 26.80 4.63
C GLY A 116 -10.81 27.34 3.56
N ALA A 117 -12.03 27.65 3.98
CA ALA A 117 -13.09 28.13 3.09
C ALA A 117 -12.72 29.37 2.23
N PRO A 118 -11.98 30.38 2.74
CA PRO A 118 -11.68 31.58 1.95
C PRO A 118 -10.78 31.35 0.74
N LEU A 119 -9.92 30.32 0.79
CA LEU A 119 -8.96 30.01 -0.27
C LEU A 119 -9.44 28.87 -1.19
N ALA A 120 -10.62 28.30 -0.92
CA ALA A 120 -11.12 27.14 -1.66
C ALA A 120 -11.25 27.44 -3.17
N ASP A 121 -11.87 28.56 -3.52
CA ASP A 121 -12.09 28.94 -4.92
C ASP A 121 -10.77 29.20 -5.66
N ASP A 122 -9.81 29.86 -5.00
CA ASP A 122 -8.48 30.12 -5.55
C ASP A 122 -7.70 28.82 -5.80
N VAL A 123 -7.84 27.84 -4.91
CA VAL A 123 -7.22 26.52 -5.05
C VAL A 123 -7.79 25.79 -6.27
N TYR A 124 -9.11 25.76 -6.43
CA TYR A 124 -9.74 25.10 -7.58
C TYR A 124 -9.44 25.82 -8.90
N ASP A 125 -9.42 27.16 -8.94
CA ASP A 125 -9.00 27.92 -10.11
C ASP A 125 -7.53 27.61 -10.48
N TYR A 126 -6.65 27.51 -9.48
CA TYR A 126 -5.25 27.16 -9.70
C TYR A 126 -5.08 25.74 -10.26
N ILE A 127 -5.80 24.75 -9.72
CA ILE A 127 -5.82 23.37 -10.22
C ILE A 127 -6.31 23.34 -11.68
N SER A 128 -7.49 23.91 -11.94
CA SER A 128 -8.09 23.90 -13.27
C SER A 128 -7.18 24.54 -14.31
N ARG A 129 -6.64 25.74 -14.05
CA ARG A 129 -5.76 26.43 -15.00
C ARG A 129 -4.44 25.72 -15.23
N THR A 130 -3.87 25.11 -14.20
CA THR A 130 -2.56 24.45 -14.33
C THR A 130 -2.70 23.17 -15.14
N LEU A 131 -3.63 22.29 -14.76
CA LEU A 131 -3.83 21.02 -15.45
C LEU A 131 -4.38 21.21 -16.87
N SER A 132 -5.24 22.20 -17.10
CA SER A 132 -5.68 22.54 -18.46
C SER A 132 -4.51 22.90 -19.38
N ARG A 133 -3.51 23.64 -18.88
CA ARG A 133 -2.30 23.95 -19.66
C ARG A 133 -1.43 22.73 -19.92
N GLU A 134 -1.23 21.88 -18.91
CA GLU A 134 -0.45 20.64 -19.06
C GLU A 134 -1.12 19.66 -20.03
N TRP A 135 -2.44 19.55 -19.99
CA TRP A 135 -3.22 18.70 -20.89
C TRP A 135 -3.43 19.32 -22.28
N GLY A 136 -3.02 20.58 -22.50
CA GLY A 136 -3.21 21.29 -23.77
C GLY A 136 -4.68 21.55 -24.11
N SER A 137 -5.57 21.56 -23.12
CA SER A 137 -7.02 21.78 -23.27
C SER A 137 -7.42 23.13 -22.67
N PRO A 138 -8.42 23.83 -23.20
CA PRO A 138 -8.91 25.06 -22.57
C PRO A 138 -9.55 24.83 -21.20
N PHE A 139 -10.05 23.61 -20.94
CA PHE A 139 -10.77 23.21 -19.74
C PHE A 139 -10.47 21.75 -19.38
N LEU A 140 -10.75 21.33 -18.14
CA LEU A 140 -10.54 19.94 -17.72
C LEU A 140 -11.55 18.97 -18.34
N ILE A 141 -12.74 19.48 -18.65
CA ILE A 141 -13.84 18.74 -19.28
C ILE A 141 -14.43 19.54 -20.46
N PRO A 142 -15.09 18.86 -21.41
CA PRO A 142 -15.85 19.55 -22.45
C PRO A 142 -16.89 20.49 -21.82
N HIS A 143 -17.01 21.71 -22.34
CA HIS A 143 -17.92 22.75 -21.83
C HIS A 143 -17.65 23.17 -20.38
N GLY A 144 -16.38 23.12 -19.96
CA GLY A 144 -15.95 23.58 -18.63
C GLY A 144 -16.22 25.07 -18.35
N ASP A 145 -16.42 25.89 -19.39
CA ASP A 145 -16.74 27.32 -19.30
C ASP A 145 -18.09 27.62 -18.63
N VAL A 146 -18.97 26.62 -18.55
CA VAL A 146 -20.32 26.76 -17.98
C VAL A 146 -20.35 26.43 -16.48
N PHE A 147 -19.24 25.92 -15.92
CA PHE A 147 -19.16 25.51 -14.53
C PHE A 147 -18.29 26.45 -13.70
N ASP A 148 -18.62 26.56 -12.42
CA ASP A 148 -17.70 27.12 -11.43
C ASP A 148 -16.46 26.22 -11.32
N ARG A 149 -15.32 26.79 -10.90
CA ARG A 149 -14.04 26.08 -10.92
C ARG A 149 -14.00 24.85 -10.02
N ASP A 150 -14.68 24.91 -8.89
CA ASP A 150 -14.82 23.76 -7.98
C ASP A 150 -15.66 22.65 -8.63
N GLU A 151 -16.80 23.01 -9.24
CA GLU A 151 -17.67 22.06 -9.94
C GLU A 151 -16.96 21.44 -11.16
N GLU A 152 -16.19 22.23 -11.91
CA GLU A 152 -15.38 21.75 -13.03
C GLU A 152 -14.38 20.67 -12.57
N VAL A 153 -13.62 20.93 -11.50
CA VAL A 153 -12.64 19.98 -10.96
C VAL A 153 -13.34 18.72 -10.42
N HIS A 154 -14.46 18.86 -9.71
CA HIS A 154 -15.20 17.68 -9.19
C HIS A 154 -15.79 16.83 -10.32
N LYS A 155 -16.31 17.46 -11.38
CA LYS A 155 -16.77 16.73 -12.57
C LYS A 155 -15.62 16.09 -13.31
N ALA A 156 -14.47 16.75 -13.43
CA ALA A 156 -13.28 16.17 -14.05
C ALA A 156 -12.87 14.86 -13.35
N ILE A 157 -12.83 14.84 -12.01
CA ILE A 157 -12.55 13.60 -11.25
C ILE A 157 -13.54 12.48 -11.61
N CYS A 158 -14.80 12.80 -11.89
CA CYS A 158 -15.85 11.82 -12.18
C CYS A 158 -15.90 11.37 -13.66
N GLU A 159 -15.67 12.28 -14.60
CA GLU A 159 -16.01 12.11 -16.03
C GLU A 159 -14.81 11.89 -16.94
N VAL A 160 -13.60 12.24 -16.48
CA VAL A 160 -12.39 12.05 -17.27
C VAL A 160 -12.18 10.56 -17.58
N LYS A 161 -12.03 10.25 -18.86
CA LYS A 161 -11.99 8.88 -19.37
C LYS A 161 -10.74 8.13 -18.94
N ASP A 162 -9.61 8.82 -18.90
CA ASP A 162 -8.34 8.24 -18.50
C ASP A 162 -8.26 8.13 -16.97
N ALA A 163 -7.67 7.05 -16.48
CA ALA A 163 -7.35 6.90 -15.07
C ALA A 163 -6.19 7.83 -14.70
N ASP A 164 -5.21 7.99 -15.59
CA ASP A 164 -4.01 8.77 -15.32
C ASP A 164 -4.34 10.25 -15.10
N GLN A 165 -5.18 10.84 -15.95
CA GLN A 165 -5.66 12.21 -15.78
C GLN A 165 -6.47 12.42 -14.48
N CYS A 166 -7.18 11.39 -14.00
CA CYS A 166 -7.84 11.47 -12.69
C CYS A 166 -6.81 11.47 -11.55
N LEU A 167 -5.72 10.70 -11.69
CA LEU A 167 -4.63 10.66 -10.72
C LEU A 167 -3.81 11.95 -10.73
N ASP A 168 -3.60 12.57 -11.90
CA ASP A 168 -2.95 13.89 -12.04
C ASP A 168 -3.63 14.94 -11.16
N ILE A 169 -4.97 15.01 -11.19
CA ILE A 169 -5.74 15.95 -10.36
C ILE A 169 -5.47 15.72 -8.87
N ILE A 170 -5.46 14.46 -8.44
CA ILE A 170 -5.30 14.07 -7.04
C ILE A 170 -3.87 14.33 -6.56
N GLU A 171 -2.88 13.90 -7.35
CA GLU A 171 -1.47 14.13 -7.06
C GLU A 171 -1.18 15.62 -6.98
N PHE A 172 -1.68 16.41 -7.93
CA PHE A 172 -1.48 17.85 -7.94
C PHE A 172 -2.13 18.52 -6.73
N LEU A 173 -3.36 18.15 -6.36
CA LEU A 173 -4.03 18.64 -5.16
C LEU A 173 -3.22 18.35 -3.88
N LEU A 174 -2.71 17.12 -3.74
CA LEU A 174 -1.91 16.73 -2.58
C LEU A 174 -0.55 17.43 -2.56
N HIS A 175 0.04 17.66 -3.74
CA HIS A 175 1.28 18.42 -3.88
C HIS A 175 1.12 19.86 -3.39
N ILE A 176 0.09 20.57 -3.88
CA ILE A 176 -0.17 21.95 -3.46
C ILE A 176 -0.54 22.03 -1.97
N ALA A 177 -1.26 21.04 -1.43
CA ALA A 177 -1.60 20.97 -0.01
C ALA A 177 -0.35 20.81 0.87
N ASN A 178 0.58 19.94 0.47
CA ASN A 178 1.86 19.79 1.18
C ASN A 178 2.69 21.07 1.10
N ALA A 179 2.81 21.68 -0.09
CA ALA A 179 3.54 22.93 -0.27
C ALA A 179 2.96 24.08 0.59
N HIS A 180 1.62 24.18 0.67
CA HIS A 180 0.94 25.18 1.48
C HIS A 180 1.24 25.01 2.98
N ILE A 181 1.30 23.77 3.47
CA ILE A 181 1.63 23.44 4.87
C ILE A 181 3.10 23.70 5.21
N GLU A 182 4.01 23.45 4.28
CA GLU A 182 5.44 23.62 4.51
C GLU A 182 5.88 25.09 4.53
N ASP A 183 5.16 25.95 3.81
CA ASP A 183 5.44 27.38 3.77
C ASP A 183 4.95 28.08 5.06
N LYS A 184 5.93 28.55 5.84
CA LYS A 184 5.71 29.23 7.14
C LYS A 184 5.04 30.60 7.01
N THR A 185 4.94 31.15 5.80
CA THR A 185 4.28 32.44 5.57
C THR A 185 2.77 32.30 5.40
N ASN A 186 2.28 31.08 5.13
CA ASN A 186 0.86 30.82 4.95
C ASN A 186 0.12 30.71 6.29
N ALA A 187 -1.09 31.25 6.33
CA ALA A 187 -2.01 31.08 7.44
C ALA A 187 -2.67 29.70 7.37
N THR A 188 -2.07 28.70 8.00
CA THR A 188 -2.57 27.32 7.99
C THR A 188 -3.41 27.01 9.25
N PRO A 189 -4.52 26.27 9.13
CA PRO A 189 -5.30 25.84 10.29
C PRO A 189 -4.47 25.01 11.29
N PRO A 190 -4.74 25.11 12.60
CA PRO A 190 -4.14 24.22 13.59
C PRO A 190 -4.46 22.76 13.22
N LYS A 191 -3.44 21.91 13.17
CA LYS A 191 -3.54 20.49 12.76
C LYS A 191 -3.75 20.22 11.26
N ALA A 192 -3.55 21.20 10.36
CA ALA A 192 -3.64 20.98 8.91
C ALA A 192 -2.78 19.79 8.41
N LYS A 193 -1.57 19.64 8.95
CA LYS A 193 -0.69 18.48 8.66
C LYS A 193 -1.27 17.14 9.10
N GLU A 194 -1.88 17.09 10.28
CA GLU A 194 -2.54 15.87 10.78
C GLU A 194 -3.78 15.56 9.94
N ALA A 195 -4.55 16.59 9.55
CA ALA A 195 -5.71 16.44 8.68
C ALA A 195 -5.33 15.90 7.29
N LEU A 196 -4.31 16.49 6.65
CA LEU A 196 -3.81 16.01 5.37
C LEU A 196 -3.37 14.54 5.44
N ASN A 197 -2.64 14.15 6.50
CA ASN A 197 -2.23 12.75 6.70
C ASN A 197 -3.43 11.81 6.87
N ARG A 198 -4.49 12.23 7.56
CA ARG A 198 -5.74 11.45 7.67
C ARG A 198 -6.41 11.25 6.31
N HIS A 199 -6.45 12.30 5.49
CA HIS A 199 -7.04 12.25 4.14
C HIS A 199 -6.22 11.38 3.17
N ILE A 200 -4.88 11.45 3.24
CA ILE A 200 -3.99 10.55 2.49
C ILE A 200 -4.23 9.09 2.92
N HIS A 201 -4.35 8.84 4.23
CA HIS A 201 -4.63 7.50 4.74
C HIS A 201 -5.99 6.99 4.23
N GLU A 202 -7.03 7.83 4.25
CA GLU A 202 -8.32 7.48 3.69
C GLU A 202 -8.21 7.16 2.19
N LEU A 203 -7.57 8.02 1.39
CA LEU A 203 -7.40 7.82 -0.05
C LEU A 203 -6.75 6.46 -0.34
N ASN A 204 -5.64 6.14 0.32
CA ASN A 204 -4.93 4.88 0.15
C ASN A 204 -5.77 3.68 0.60
N HIS A 205 -6.58 3.83 1.64
CA HIS A 205 -7.54 2.81 2.04
C HIS A 205 -8.64 2.63 0.98
N ARG A 206 -9.17 3.70 0.39
CA ARG A 206 -10.21 3.61 -0.66
C ARG A 206 -9.69 2.96 -1.93
N PHE A 207 -8.46 3.25 -2.33
CA PHE A 207 -7.79 2.53 -3.42
C PHE A 207 -7.74 1.02 -3.13
N LYS A 208 -7.31 0.63 -1.93
CA LYS A 208 -7.28 -0.77 -1.49
C LYS A 208 -8.66 -1.42 -1.46
N GLU A 209 -9.66 -0.73 -0.91
CA GLU A 209 -11.06 -1.22 -0.81
C GLU A 209 -11.68 -1.48 -2.19
N HIS A 210 -11.34 -0.65 -3.17
CA HIS A 210 -11.86 -0.73 -4.53
C HIS A 210 -11.04 -1.61 -5.46
N SER A 211 -9.98 -2.24 -4.93
CA SER A 211 -8.99 -2.94 -5.73
C SER A 211 -8.52 -2.03 -6.88
N VAL A 212 -8.06 -0.81 -6.57
CA VAL A 212 -7.33 0.07 -7.49
C VAL A 212 -5.86 0.14 -7.06
N GLY A 213 -4.95 -0.18 -7.97
CA GLY A 213 -3.56 -0.52 -7.64
C GLY A 213 -2.61 0.67 -7.48
N TYR A 214 -3.06 1.77 -6.90
CA TYR A 214 -2.27 2.97 -6.67
C TYR A 214 -2.23 3.31 -5.18
N GLU A 215 -1.14 3.93 -4.75
CA GLU A 215 -0.97 4.44 -3.38
C GLU A 215 -0.21 5.77 -3.44
N TYR A 216 -0.72 6.77 -2.74
CA TYR A 216 0.01 8.00 -2.54
C TYR A 216 1.05 7.81 -1.43
N SER A 217 2.31 7.99 -1.77
CA SER A 217 3.45 7.85 -0.85
C SER A 217 4.57 8.79 -1.27
N ASN A 218 5.26 9.38 -0.29
CA ASN A 218 6.42 10.26 -0.52
C ASN A 218 6.15 11.42 -1.52
N GLY A 219 4.95 12.00 -1.49
CA GLY A 219 4.62 13.16 -2.32
C GLY A 219 4.15 12.84 -3.74
N GLN A 220 4.01 11.55 -4.08
CA GLN A 220 3.61 11.10 -5.42
C GLN A 220 2.65 9.91 -5.34
N VAL A 221 1.84 9.74 -6.37
CA VAL A 221 1.03 8.55 -6.62
C VAL A 221 1.96 7.50 -7.21
N ILE A 222 2.18 6.44 -6.44
CA ILE A 222 2.99 5.30 -6.85
C ILE A 222 2.06 4.18 -7.27
N ARG A 223 2.32 3.61 -8.45
CA ARG A 223 1.69 2.37 -8.86
C ARG A 223 2.21 1.22 -7.98
N ILE A 224 1.30 0.47 -7.37
CA ILE A 224 1.68 -0.73 -6.61
C ILE A 224 1.95 -1.86 -7.60
N ASP A 225 3.22 -2.01 -7.97
CA ASP A 225 3.74 -2.98 -8.96
C ASP A 225 3.77 -4.43 -8.50
N SER A 226 3.27 -4.73 -7.29
CA SER A 226 2.98 -6.11 -6.85
C SER A 226 2.10 -6.86 -7.86
N GLN A 227 1.44 -6.14 -8.79
CA GLN A 227 0.69 -6.73 -9.89
C GLN A 227 1.41 -7.06 -11.18
N LEU A 228 2.58 -6.53 -11.54
CA LEU A 228 3.24 -7.03 -12.77
C LEU A 228 3.65 -8.50 -12.55
N LEU A 229 4.25 -8.79 -11.39
CA LEU A 229 4.56 -10.16 -11.00
C LEU A 229 3.28 -10.99 -10.83
N HIS A 230 2.20 -10.42 -10.29
CA HIS A 230 0.94 -11.14 -10.21
C HIS A 230 0.29 -11.40 -11.58
N SER A 231 0.34 -10.46 -12.53
CA SER A 231 -0.27 -10.56 -13.85
C SER A 231 0.53 -11.43 -14.81
N GLU A 232 1.86 -11.32 -14.78
CA GLU A 232 2.77 -12.04 -15.67
C GLU A 232 3.14 -13.43 -15.15
N VAL A 233 3.02 -13.66 -13.84
CA VAL A 233 3.53 -14.89 -13.23
C VAL A 233 2.47 -15.62 -12.40
N VAL A 234 1.83 -14.95 -11.44
CA VAL A 234 0.88 -15.64 -10.51
C VAL A 234 -0.44 -16.01 -11.18
N LYS A 235 -1.04 -15.12 -11.97
CA LYS A 235 -2.28 -15.44 -12.71
C LYS A 235 -2.05 -16.54 -13.75
N PRO A 236 -0.97 -16.51 -14.56
CA PRO A 236 -0.65 -17.61 -15.45
C PRO A 236 -0.42 -18.92 -14.70
N SER A 237 0.27 -18.91 -13.55
CA SER A 237 0.49 -20.14 -12.77
C SER A 237 -0.84 -20.74 -12.27
N ILE A 238 -1.74 -19.93 -11.71
CA ILE A 238 -3.06 -20.39 -11.27
C ILE A 238 -3.87 -20.93 -12.45
N THR A 239 -3.89 -20.20 -13.57
CA THR A 239 -4.64 -20.59 -14.78
C THR A 239 -4.15 -21.93 -15.33
N LEU A 240 -2.82 -22.15 -15.35
CA LEU A 240 -2.22 -23.42 -15.77
C LEU A 240 -2.54 -24.56 -14.80
N LEU A 241 -2.61 -24.28 -13.50
CA LEU A 241 -2.96 -25.27 -12.48
C LEU A 241 -4.46 -25.57 -12.40
N SER A 242 -5.32 -24.71 -12.96
CA SER A 242 -6.76 -24.99 -13.08
C SER A 242 -7.09 -26.04 -14.15
N GLU A 243 -6.09 -26.55 -14.90
CA GLU A 243 -6.30 -27.62 -15.87
C GLU A 243 -6.56 -28.98 -15.18
N PRO A 244 -7.36 -29.87 -15.81
CA PRO A 244 -7.68 -31.18 -15.23
C PRO A 244 -6.42 -31.98 -14.90
N GLY A 245 -6.36 -32.54 -13.69
CA GLY A 245 -5.24 -33.32 -13.17
C GLY A 245 -4.27 -32.54 -12.27
N PHE A 246 -4.37 -31.20 -12.22
CA PHE A 246 -3.53 -30.34 -11.37
C PHE A 246 -4.25 -29.85 -10.10
N GLU A 247 -5.43 -30.39 -9.76
CA GLU A 247 -6.30 -29.89 -8.70
C GLU A 247 -5.58 -29.81 -7.34
N GLY A 248 -4.80 -30.83 -7.00
CA GLY A 248 -4.03 -30.83 -5.75
C GLY A 248 -2.97 -29.72 -5.69
N ALA A 249 -2.25 -29.49 -6.79
CA ALA A 249 -1.25 -28.43 -6.87
C ALA A 249 -1.90 -27.04 -6.85
N HIS A 250 -3.08 -26.90 -7.48
CA HIS A 250 -3.87 -25.68 -7.48
C HIS A 250 -4.32 -25.29 -6.07
N ASP A 251 -4.92 -26.22 -5.33
CA ASP A 251 -5.43 -25.97 -3.98
C ASP A 251 -4.30 -25.63 -2.99
N GLU A 252 -3.18 -26.35 -3.08
CA GLU A 252 -1.98 -26.06 -2.28
C GLU A 252 -1.42 -24.66 -2.57
N PHE A 253 -1.43 -24.24 -3.83
CA PHE A 253 -0.92 -22.92 -4.21
C PHE A 253 -1.83 -21.78 -3.76
N LEU A 254 -3.16 -21.95 -3.84
CA LEU A 254 -4.12 -21.00 -3.27
C LEU A 254 -4.01 -20.91 -1.74
N SER A 255 -3.84 -22.07 -1.07
CA SER A 255 -3.60 -22.13 0.38
C SER A 255 -2.34 -21.36 0.78
N ALA A 256 -1.26 -21.47 0.01
CA ALA A 256 -0.03 -20.72 0.26
C ALA A 256 -0.25 -19.20 0.27
N HIS A 257 -0.99 -18.68 -0.72
CA HIS A 257 -1.36 -17.26 -0.78
C HIS A 257 -2.33 -16.85 0.34
N GLU A 258 -3.24 -17.72 0.75
CA GLU A 258 -4.09 -17.49 1.93
C GLU A 258 -3.26 -17.39 3.22
N HIS A 259 -2.35 -18.32 3.46
CA HIS A 259 -1.44 -18.28 4.59
C HIS A 259 -0.63 -16.98 4.62
N PHE A 260 -0.11 -16.53 3.47
CA PHE A 260 0.61 -15.27 3.36
C PHE A 260 -0.24 -14.05 3.74
N ARG A 261 -1.50 -13.96 3.25
CA ARG A 261 -2.45 -12.89 3.59
C ARG A 261 -2.74 -12.83 5.10
N HIS A 262 -2.69 -13.96 5.78
CA HIS A 262 -2.87 -14.07 7.23
C HIS A 262 -1.57 -14.00 8.04
N ARG A 263 -0.44 -13.59 7.43
CA ARG A 263 0.88 -13.52 8.08
C ARG A 263 1.40 -14.85 8.63
N ARG A 264 0.86 -15.97 8.14
CA ARG A 264 1.29 -17.35 8.45
C ARG A 264 2.41 -17.76 7.52
N TYR A 265 3.58 -17.14 7.69
CA TYR A 265 4.66 -17.20 6.70
C TYR A 265 5.31 -18.58 6.53
N LYS A 266 5.42 -19.37 7.61
CA LYS A 266 6.00 -20.72 7.53
C LYS A 266 5.08 -21.67 6.77
N GLU A 267 3.79 -21.54 7.03
CA GLU A 267 2.74 -22.30 6.37
C GLU A 267 2.63 -21.91 4.90
N ALA A 268 2.75 -20.62 4.57
CA ALA A 268 2.77 -20.14 3.20
C ALA A 268 3.91 -20.78 2.38
N LEU A 269 5.12 -20.81 2.93
CA LEU A 269 6.29 -21.41 2.27
C LEU A 269 6.16 -22.93 2.13
N ASN A 270 5.61 -23.60 3.14
CA ASN A 270 5.38 -25.03 3.13
C ASN A 270 4.35 -25.45 2.06
N ASP A 271 3.25 -24.72 1.95
CA ASP A 271 2.21 -25.02 0.96
C ASP A 271 2.67 -24.64 -0.47
N ALA A 272 3.48 -23.59 -0.62
CA ALA A 272 4.13 -23.30 -1.89
C ALA A 272 5.09 -24.42 -2.35
N LEU A 273 5.81 -25.04 -1.41
CA LEU A 273 6.66 -26.21 -1.70
C LEU A 273 5.82 -27.39 -2.17
N LYS A 274 4.72 -27.69 -1.47
CA LYS A 274 3.82 -28.79 -1.86
C LYS A 274 3.26 -28.57 -3.27
N ALA A 275 2.76 -27.37 -3.55
CA ALA A 275 2.24 -27.03 -4.88
C ALA A 275 3.26 -27.29 -6.00
N PHE A 276 4.52 -26.93 -5.78
CA PHE A 276 5.60 -27.19 -6.73
C PHE A 276 5.89 -28.69 -6.91
N GLU A 277 5.97 -29.45 -5.81
CA GLU A 277 6.16 -30.90 -5.88
C GLU A 277 4.99 -31.61 -6.57
N SER A 278 3.76 -31.22 -6.23
CA SER A 278 2.52 -31.75 -6.82
C SER A 278 2.48 -31.48 -8.31
N THR A 279 2.88 -30.28 -8.76
CA THR A 279 3.00 -29.94 -10.18
C THR A 279 3.93 -30.91 -10.91
N ILE A 280 5.13 -31.16 -10.36
CA ILE A 280 6.10 -32.09 -10.96
C ILE A 280 5.55 -33.53 -10.96
N LYS A 281 4.92 -33.96 -9.87
CA LYS A 281 4.37 -35.31 -9.72
C LYS A 281 3.27 -35.60 -10.76
N VAL A 282 2.41 -34.61 -11.05
CA VAL A 282 1.39 -34.71 -12.10
C VAL A 282 2.05 -34.89 -13.47
N ILE A 283 3.00 -34.03 -13.83
CA ILE A 283 3.73 -34.10 -15.12
C ILE A 283 4.42 -35.45 -15.29
N ALA A 284 5.15 -35.91 -14.27
CA ALA A 284 5.85 -37.17 -14.28
C ALA A 284 4.88 -38.37 -14.37
N GLY A 285 3.72 -38.29 -13.72
CA GLY A 285 2.66 -39.30 -13.82
C GLY A 285 2.11 -39.44 -15.23
N ILE A 286 1.84 -38.32 -15.91
CA ILE A 286 1.35 -38.31 -17.31
C ILE A 286 2.42 -38.85 -18.27
N ARG A 287 3.70 -38.56 -18.01
CA ARG A 287 4.82 -38.98 -18.84
C ARG A 287 5.40 -40.34 -18.48
N HIS A 288 4.84 -41.01 -17.46
CA HIS A 288 5.33 -42.28 -16.92
C HIS A 288 6.82 -42.25 -16.50
N TRP A 289 7.29 -41.12 -15.96
CA TRP A 289 8.64 -41.02 -15.44
C TRP A 289 8.77 -41.73 -14.09
N PRO A 290 9.91 -42.41 -13.83
CA PRO A 290 10.11 -43.16 -12.59
C PRO A 290 10.36 -42.19 -11.43
N ILE A 291 9.30 -41.86 -10.68
CA ILE A 291 9.35 -41.06 -9.45
C ILE A 291 8.58 -41.73 -8.31
N ASN A 292 9.03 -41.55 -7.07
CA ASN A 292 8.32 -42.02 -5.89
C ASN A 292 7.53 -40.90 -5.21
N LYS A 293 6.46 -41.27 -4.51
CA LYS A 293 5.66 -40.30 -3.72
C LYS A 293 6.47 -39.60 -2.62
N SER A 294 7.49 -40.28 -2.08
CA SER A 294 8.37 -39.79 -1.02
C SER A 294 9.64 -39.09 -1.52
N ASP A 295 9.82 -38.93 -2.83
CA ASP A 295 10.98 -38.24 -3.37
C ASP A 295 10.91 -36.74 -3.04
N THR A 296 12.06 -36.20 -2.65
CA THR A 296 12.21 -34.78 -2.30
C THR A 296 12.14 -33.91 -3.55
N ALA A 297 11.74 -32.64 -3.41
CA ALA A 297 11.74 -31.66 -4.50
C ALA A 297 13.01 -31.70 -5.38
N ASN A 298 14.21 -31.80 -4.79
CA ASN A 298 15.46 -31.87 -5.56
C ASN A 298 15.58 -33.14 -6.43
N LYS A 299 15.10 -34.29 -5.95
CA LYS A 299 15.06 -35.52 -6.77
C LYS A 299 14.04 -35.41 -7.89
N LEU A 300 12.87 -34.83 -7.62
CA LEU A 300 11.81 -34.62 -8.61
C LEU A 300 12.27 -33.69 -9.74
N VAL A 301 12.96 -32.60 -9.39
CA VAL A 301 13.57 -31.67 -10.35
C VAL A 301 14.62 -32.37 -11.22
N LYS A 302 15.48 -33.19 -10.60
CA LYS A 302 16.48 -33.98 -11.35
C LYS A 302 15.81 -34.92 -12.35
N ALA A 303 14.75 -35.63 -11.96
CA ALA A 303 14.01 -36.51 -12.86
C ALA A 303 13.44 -35.75 -14.07
N CYS A 304 12.97 -34.51 -13.90
CA CYS A 304 12.51 -33.67 -15.01
C CYS A 304 13.65 -33.32 -15.99
N MET A 305 14.85 -33.05 -15.49
CA MET A 305 16.03 -32.77 -16.32
C MET A 305 16.51 -34.00 -17.07
N ASP A 306 16.59 -35.15 -16.38
CA ASP A 306 17.01 -36.42 -16.96
C ASP A 306 16.08 -36.86 -18.11
N ASN A 307 14.80 -36.45 -18.07
CA ASN A 307 13.81 -36.71 -19.11
C ASN A 307 13.63 -35.55 -20.11
N GLY A 308 14.51 -34.54 -20.09
CA GLY A 308 14.54 -33.48 -21.08
C GLY A 308 13.41 -32.45 -20.99
N LEU A 309 12.69 -32.36 -19.86
CA LEU A 309 11.65 -31.35 -19.67
C LEU A 309 12.24 -29.93 -19.70
N ILE A 310 13.38 -29.76 -19.05
CA ILE A 310 14.12 -28.50 -18.97
C ILE A 310 15.61 -28.76 -19.17
N PRO A 311 16.37 -27.82 -19.77
CA PRO A 311 17.79 -27.96 -19.96
C PRO A 311 18.57 -28.14 -18.64
N ALA A 312 19.57 -29.03 -18.64
CA ALA A 312 20.36 -29.36 -17.46
C ALA A 312 21.08 -28.15 -16.84
N TYR A 313 21.42 -27.13 -17.63
CA TYR A 313 22.09 -25.92 -17.11
C TYR A 313 21.19 -25.05 -16.21
N TYR A 314 19.86 -25.29 -16.15
CA TYR A 314 18.98 -24.62 -15.18
C TYR A 314 19.02 -25.24 -13.77
N GLN A 315 19.78 -26.32 -13.57
CA GLN A 315 19.81 -27.05 -12.30
C GLN A 315 20.12 -26.18 -11.09
N SER A 316 21.14 -25.33 -11.17
CA SER A 316 21.53 -24.44 -10.06
C SER A 316 20.40 -23.48 -9.66
N HIS A 317 19.65 -22.95 -10.62
CA HIS A 317 18.55 -22.01 -10.38
C HIS A 317 17.36 -22.69 -9.70
N ILE A 318 16.95 -23.86 -10.20
CA ILE A 318 15.82 -24.58 -9.60
C ILE A 318 16.21 -25.17 -8.24
N SER A 319 17.43 -25.67 -8.07
CA SER A 319 17.93 -26.10 -6.76
C SER A 319 18.02 -24.95 -5.75
N ALA A 320 18.29 -23.71 -6.19
CA ALA A 320 18.23 -22.56 -5.30
C ALA A 320 16.78 -22.27 -4.84
N LEU A 321 15.80 -22.38 -5.74
CA LEU A 321 14.39 -22.24 -5.39
C LEU A 321 13.92 -23.32 -4.40
N THR A 322 14.24 -24.59 -4.66
CA THR A 322 13.89 -25.67 -3.73
C THR A 322 14.57 -25.47 -2.38
N ASN A 323 15.81 -24.98 -2.34
CA ASN A 323 16.50 -24.62 -1.10
C ASN A 323 15.84 -23.42 -0.40
N LEU A 324 15.27 -22.46 -1.11
CA LEU A 324 14.48 -21.36 -0.52
C LEU A 324 13.14 -21.84 0.04
N LEU A 325 12.48 -22.78 -0.63
CA LEU A 325 11.22 -23.36 -0.18
C LEU A 325 11.41 -24.31 1.01
N VAL A 326 12.43 -25.17 0.95
CA VAL A 326 12.81 -26.09 2.03
C VAL A 326 13.47 -25.32 3.18
N GLY A 327 14.40 -24.42 2.87
CA GLY A 327 15.15 -23.61 3.83
C GLY A 327 14.39 -22.40 4.37
N GLY A 328 13.32 -21.98 3.72
CA GLY A 328 12.36 -21.01 4.24
C GLY A 328 11.59 -21.52 5.45
N VAL A 329 11.70 -22.82 5.79
CA VAL A 329 10.98 -23.44 6.91
C VAL A 329 11.89 -24.08 7.99
N PRO A 330 13.21 -24.27 7.82
CA PRO A 330 14.12 -24.22 8.98
C PRO A 330 15.54 -23.68 8.68
N GLY A 331 15.66 -22.62 7.90
CA GLY A 331 16.89 -21.82 7.73
C GLY A 331 17.17 -20.82 8.87
N ILE A 332 16.41 -20.92 9.97
CA ILE A 332 16.73 -20.34 11.29
C ILE A 332 17.29 -21.42 12.23
N ARG A 333 17.37 -22.70 11.81
CA ARG A 333 17.77 -23.79 12.72
C ARG A 333 19.21 -24.27 12.59
N ASN A 334 19.96 -23.92 11.54
CA ASN A 334 21.22 -24.61 11.25
C ASN A 334 22.43 -23.70 10.91
N ALA A 335 22.36 -22.39 11.15
CA ALA A 335 23.55 -21.52 11.08
C ALA A 335 24.27 -21.35 12.44
N GLU A 336 23.67 -21.81 13.54
CA GLU A 336 24.36 -21.96 14.82
C GLU A 336 24.06 -23.35 15.40
N GLY A 337 25.10 -24.19 15.46
CA GLY A 337 25.29 -25.25 16.46
C GLY A 337 24.21 -26.32 16.62
N GLY A 338 24.62 -27.58 16.48
CA GLY A 338 23.87 -28.76 16.96
C GLY A 338 23.72 -28.85 18.49
N HIS A 339 23.54 -27.73 19.19
CA HIS A 339 23.37 -27.64 20.63
C HIS A 339 22.29 -26.62 21.00
N GLY A 340 21.12 -27.11 21.41
CA GLY A 340 20.15 -26.38 22.24
C GLY A 340 19.39 -25.25 21.53
N GLN A 341 18.07 -25.25 21.68
CA GLN A 341 17.21 -24.13 21.26
C GLN A 341 17.65 -22.82 21.95
N GLY A 342 18.25 -21.91 21.19
CA GLY A 342 18.41 -20.50 21.57
C GLY A 342 17.10 -19.74 21.37
N ALA A 343 16.66 -19.02 22.40
CA ALA A 343 15.35 -18.40 22.53
C ALA A 343 15.11 -17.15 21.66
N LEU A 344 15.25 -17.26 20.33
CA LEU A 344 14.81 -16.22 19.39
C LEU A 344 14.13 -16.88 18.18
N VAL A 345 12.80 -16.88 18.17
CA VAL A 345 12.04 -17.15 16.94
C VAL A 345 12.32 -15.99 15.99
N LYS A 346 13.27 -16.17 15.06
CA LYS A 346 13.45 -15.19 13.98
C LYS A 346 12.18 -15.21 13.13
N GLU A 347 11.46 -14.10 13.09
CA GLU A 347 10.36 -13.95 12.14
C GLU A 347 10.94 -13.82 10.73
N ILE A 348 10.30 -14.45 9.75
CA ILE A 348 10.70 -14.32 8.34
C ILE A 348 10.08 -13.03 7.84
N ASP A 349 10.91 -12.18 7.23
CA ASP A 349 10.41 -10.93 6.69
C ASP A 349 9.37 -11.16 5.58
N PRO A 350 8.26 -10.39 5.56
CA PRO A 350 7.17 -10.59 4.60
C PRO A 350 7.63 -10.50 3.14
N HIS A 351 8.61 -9.64 2.85
CA HIS A 351 9.14 -9.46 1.50
C HIS A 351 9.92 -10.69 0.99
N VAL A 352 10.54 -11.46 1.88
CA VAL A 352 11.24 -12.72 1.53
C VAL A 352 10.23 -13.80 1.16
N VAL A 353 9.11 -13.87 1.89
CA VAL A 353 8.03 -14.82 1.62
C VAL A 353 7.35 -14.49 0.30
N ALA A 354 7.05 -13.21 0.05
CA ALA A 354 6.48 -12.75 -1.22
C ALA A 354 7.40 -13.08 -2.41
N TYR A 355 8.70 -12.79 -2.29
CA TYR A 355 9.69 -13.17 -3.29
C TYR A 355 9.66 -14.68 -3.59
N THR A 356 9.62 -15.50 -2.54
CA THR A 356 9.61 -16.96 -2.68
C THR A 356 8.34 -17.46 -3.37
N LEU A 357 7.16 -16.91 -3.03
CA LEU A 357 5.90 -17.22 -3.71
C LEU A 357 5.94 -16.86 -5.20
N HIS A 358 6.48 -15.69 -5.55
CA HIS A 358 6.61 -15.28 -6.95
C HIS A 358 7.59 -16.17 -7.73
N MET A 359 8.71 -16.57 -7.11
CA MET A 359 9.64 -17.52 -7.73
C MET A 359 9.00 -18.89 -7.95
N THR A 360 8.18 -19.37 -7.02
CA THR A 360 7.41 -20.61 -7.18
C THR A 360 6.41 -20.51 -8.33
N ALA A 361 5.67 -19.40 -8.42
CA ALA A 361 4.77 -19.14 -9.54
C ALA A 361 5.51 -19.20 -10.88
N SER A 362 6.67 -18.54 -10.99
CA SER A 362 7.51 -18.56 -12.20
C SER A 362 7.96 -19.96 -12.57
N ALA A 363 8.35 -20.77 -11.58
CA ALA A 363 8.77 -22.15 -11.81
C ALA A 363 7.61 -23.03 -12.27
N ILE A 364 6.41 -22.88 -11.69
CA ILE A 364 5.21 -23.61 -12.14
C ILE A 364 4.89 -23.27 -13.60
N VAL A 365 4.90 -21.99 -13.97
CA VAL A 365 4.68 -21.56 -15.35
C VAL A 365 5.70 -22.22 -16.29
N LEU A 366 6.99 -22.14 -15.95
CA LEU A 366 8.07 -22.76 -16.73
C LEU A 366 7.84 -24.26 -16.93
N PHE A 367 7.56 -25.00 -15.86
CA PHE A 367 7.44 -26.46 -15.90
C PHE A 367 6.22 -26.91 -16.70
N VAL A 368 5.06 -26.30 -16.47
CA VAL A 368 3.83 -26.67 -17.18
C VAL A 368 3.93 -26.28 -18.66
N GLN A 369 4.46 -25.10 -18.98
CA GLN A 369 4.67 -24.70 -20.38
C GLN A 369 5.69 -25.58 -21.09
N SER A 370 6.80 -25.93 -20.42
CA SER A 370 7.79 -26.86 -20.98
C SER A 370 7.18 -28.24 -21.22
N TYR A 371 6.33 -28.71 -20.32
CA TYR A 371 5.61 -29.97 -20.48
C TYR A 371 4.67 -29.95 -21.69
N LYS A 372 3.96 -28.83 -21.91
CA LYS A 372 3.08 -28.63 -23.07
C LYS A 372 3.86 -28.54 -24.38
N ALA A 373 5.07 -27.97 -24.36
CA ALA A 373 5.93 -27.85 -25.53
C ALA A 373 6.68 -29.16 -25.87
N LEU A 374 6.86 -30.05 -24.88
CA LEU A 374 7.57 -31.31 -25.07
C LEU A 374 6.72 -32.25 -25.95
N PRO A 375 7.23 -32.76 -27.09
CA PRO A 375 6.49 -33.69 -27.93
C PRO A 375 6.04 -34.92 -27.15
N LEU A 376 4.84 -35.44 -27.41
CA LEU A 376 4.44 -36.74 -26.91
C LEU A 376 5.38 -37.79 -27.53
N ALA A 377 5.90 -38.71 -26.72
CA ALA A 377 6.62 -39.85 -27.26
C ALA A 377 5.69 -40.56 -28.26
N PRO A 378 6.16 -40.95 -29.45
CA PRO A 378 5.33 -41.71 -30.36
C PRO A 378 4.83 -42.93 -29.60
N SER A 379 3.50 -43.03 -29.45
CA SER A 379 2.86 -44.24 -28.98
C SER A 379 3.40 -45.38 -29.81
N GLU A 380 3.98 -46.39 -29.18
CA GLU A 380 4.33 -47.64 -29.84
C GLU A 380 3.10 -48.07 -30.64
N SER A 381 3.20 -47.92 -31.96
CA SER A 381 2.19 -48.36 -32.89
C SER A 381 2.02 -49.84 -32.63
N THR A 382 0.83 -50.21 -32.20
CA THR A 382 0.38 -51.57 -32.05
C THR A 382 0.55 -52.28 -33.40
N GLN A 383 1.59 -53.11 -33.51
CA GLN A 383 1.74 -54.15 -34.53
C GLN A 383 2.30 -55.41 -33.89
#